data_AF-A0A1S8WWU6-F1
#
_entry.id   AF-A0A1S8WWU6-F1
#
_cell.length_a   1.000
_cell.length_b   1.000
_cell.length_c   1.000
_cell.angle_alpha   90.00
_cell.angle_beta   90.00
_cell.angle_gamma   90.00
#
_symmetry.space_group_name_H-M   'P 1'
#
loop_
_entity.id
_entity.type
_entity.pdbx_description
1 polymer ?
#
loop_
_entity_poly.entity_id
_entity_poly.type
_entity_poly.pdbx_seq_one_letter_code
_entity_poly.pdbx_strand_id
1 'polypeptide(L)'
;MYITIPSAVDDLDVLIARLKRFNGVQLQLHEDRLKILGPVEKLVDAQNYALRYLGPESNTPIHVSNDCFSVFQHADLVRHFEEQFDVIICVKGSRELYLKGRQADIDRFQACLRELETNCCQCPTVLTPFKLENLRLLCQKFSILFHELPPKPSIQMALLIYFSSLLDSGAKLLPKQRTAPLSYMEVYRKPVGESQLFRNNHSSLQDAFLGHLESVPLVLPERARSASARRETKHVSESNLSATSRRLRSVVIDGSNVAFAHGKQQKFSPEGIWLALNFFIKRGHTNVVAVVPRFRRGMGGKLFDKLERAGYLCYSSSRFVNDDHQIADDDKIILQLAIETEAVVVSNDQFRNYRDINEQFRDVIDNRLLPYTMALNTFLIPDDPHGRKGRTLSECLCLPHHTED
;
A
#
# COMPACT_ATOMS: atom_id res chain seq x y z
N MET A 1 10.65 -16.17 -0.81
CA MET A 1 10.12 -15.06 -1.62
C MET A 1 11.04 -14.86 -2.81
N TYR A 2 10.53 -14.69 -4.03
CA TYR A 2 11.37 -14.50 -5.21
C TYR A 2 11.28 -13.07 -5.71
N ILE A 3 12.38 -12.56 -6.27
CA ILE A 3 12.47 -11.26 -6.93
C ILE A 3 13.15 -11.48 -8.27
N THR A 4 12.55 -10.98 -9.36
CA THR A 4 13.18 -10.98 -10.67
C THR A 4 14.27 -9.91 -10.71
N ILE A 5 15.48 -10.32 -11.11
CA ILE A 5 16.63 -9.44 -11.29
C ILE A 5 16.72 -9.11 -12.79
N PRO A 6 16.73 -7.83 -13.17
CA PRO A 6 17.03 -7.43 -14.55
C PRO A 6 18.40 -7.97 -14.98
N SER A 7 18.55 -8.33 -16.25
CA SER A 7 19.79 -8.95 -16.78
C SER A 7 21.04 -8.05 -16.76
N ALA A 8 20.92 -6.78 -16.37
CA ALA A 8 21.97 -5.76 -16.42
C ALA A 8 22.23 -5.08 -15.06
N VAL A 9 22.27 -5.86 -13.97
CA VAL A 9 22.60 -5.33 -12.63
C VAL A 9 24.06 -5.61 -12.32
N ASP A 10 24.92 -4.61 -12.53
CA ASP A 10 26.38 -4.73 -12.37
C ASP A 10 26.81 -5.03 -10.92
N ASP A 11 26.02 -4.61 -9.92
CA ASP A 11 26.38 -4.66 -8.49
C ASP A 11 25.54 -5.67 -7.68
N LEU A 12 25.17 -6.81 -8.27
CA LEU A 12 24.31 -7.81 -7.64
C LEU A 12 24.93 -8.40 -6.36
N ASP A 13 26.24 -8.60 -6.32
CA ASP A 13 26.94 -9.11 -5.14
C ASP A 13 26.82 -8.16 -3.94
N VAL A 14 26.83 -6.84 -4.20
CA VAL A 14 26.64 -5.81 -3.17
C VAL A 14 25.23 -5.92 -2.60
N LEU A 15 24.21 -6.05 -3.45
CA LEU A 15 22.83 -6.27 -3.02
C LEU A 15 22.71 -7.52 -2.13
N ILE A 16 23.31 -8.63 -2.54
CA ILE A 16 23.29 -9.89 -1.80
C ILE A 16 23.96 -9.73 -0.42
N ALA A 17 25.12 -9.09 -0.37
CA ALA A 17 25.84 -8.84 0.87
C ALA A 17 25.04 -7.94 1.83
N ARG A 18 24.43 -6.87 1.31
CA ARG A 18 23.61 -5.93 2.10
C ARG A 18 22.34 -6.59 2.62
N LEU A 19 21.62 -7.36 1.82
CA LEU A 19 20.43 -8.08 2.28
C LEU A 19 20.75 -9.07 3.41
N LYS A 20 21.85 -9.82 3.30
CA LYS A 20 22.32 -10.70 4.38
C LYS A 20 22.64 -9.92 5.65
N ARG A 21 23.41 -8.82 5.53
CA ARG A 21 23.84 -8.01 6.69
C ARG A 21 22.71 -7.21 7.32
N PHE A 22 21.86 -6.57 6.51
CA PHE A 22 20.88 -5.61 6.96
C PHE A 22 19.59 -6.27 7.43
N ASN A 23 19.11 -7.25 6.68
CA ASN A 23 17.85 -7.93 6.94
C ASN A 23 18.03 -9.31 7.58
N GLY A 24 19.25 -9.84 7.67
CA GLY A 24 19.51 -11.15 8.29
C GLY A 24 18.82 -12.30 7.55
N VAL A 25 18.71 -12.19 6.22
CA VAL A 25 18.06 -13.18 5.35
C VAL A 25 19.10 -14.02 4.60
N GLN A 26 18.72 -15.23 4.24
CA GLN A 26 19.49 -16.10 3.34
C GLN A 26 19.04 -15.88 1.90
N LEU A 27 19.97 -16.07 0.96
CA LEU A 27 19.75 -15.79 -0.46
C LEU A 27 20.21 -16.97 -1.32
N GLN A 28 19.40 -17.34 -2.32
CA GLN A 28 19.76 -18.29 -3.38
C GLN A 28 19.53 -17.62 -4.72
N LEU A 29 20.57 -17.54 -5.55
CA LEU A 29 20.47 -16.98 -6.90
C LEU A 29 20.11 -18.09 -7.89
N HIS A 30 19.09 -17.86 -8.70
CA HIS A 30 18.60 -18.78 -9.73
C HIS A 30 18.45 -18.01 -11.04
N GLU A 31 19.48 -18.01 -11.88
CA GLU A 31 19.52 -17.32 -13.19
C GLU A 31 19.05 -15.86 -13.13
N ASP A 32 17.77 -15.61 -13.39
CA ASP A 32 17.11 -14.30 -13.43
C ASP A 32 16.36 -13.95 -12.13
N ARG A 33 16.44 -14.80 -11.10
CA ARG A 33 15.65 -14.66 -9.87
C ARG A 33 16.50 -14.79 -8.62
N LEU A 34 16.29 -13.86 -7.68
CA LEU A 34 16.82 -13.93 -6.32
C LEU A 34 15.76 -14.50 -5.38
N LYS A 35 16.05 -15.66 -4.79
CA LYS A 35 15.23 -16.26 -3.74
C LYS A 35 15.70 -15.76 -2.37
N ILE A 36 14.82 -15.05 -1.67
CA ILE A 36 15.01 -14.60 -0.29
C ILE A 36 14.34 -15.59 0.67
N LEU A 37 15.11 -16.05 1.64
CA LEU A 37 14.74 -17.02 2.67
C LEU A 37 14.96 -16.42 4.05
N GLY A 38 14.03 -16.62 4.98
CA GLY A 38 14.12 -16.08 6.33
C GLY A 38 12.76 -16.00 7.02
N PRO A 39 12.70 -15.47 8.25
CA PRO A 39 11.46 -15.26 8.98
C PRO A 39 10.50 -14.33 8.22
N VAL A 40 9.20 -14.62 8.27
CA VAL A 40 8.17 -13.90 7.51
C VAL A 40 8.21 -12.39 7.74
N GLU A 41 8.44 -11.96 8.99
CA GLU A 41 8.58 -10.55 9.37
C GLU A 41 9.74 -9.82 8.66
N LYS A 42 10.81 -10.53 8.30
CA LYS A 42 12.00 -9.94 7.65
C LYS A 42 11.93 -10.02 6.13
N LEU A 43 11.11 -10.93 5.58
CA LEU A 43 10.99 -11.14 4.13
C LEU A 43 10.40 -9.92 3.42
N VAL A 44 9.40 -9.27 4.01
CA VAL A 44 8.77 -8.09 3.40
C VAL A 44 9.76 -6.92 3.32
N ASP A 45 10.47 -6.63 4.40
CA ASP A 45 11.48 -5.56 4.44
C ASP A 45 12.66 -5.87 3.51
N ALA A 46 13.11 -7.13 3.47
CA ALA A 46 14.17 -7.57 2.57
C ALA A 46 13.76 -7.43 1.10
N GLN A 47 12.53 -7.80 0.75
CA GLN A 47 12.03 -7.61 -0.61
C GLN A 47 11.87 -6.15 -0.96
N ASN A 48 11.35 -5.35 -0.04
CA ASN A 48 11.21 -3.92 -0.26
C ASN A 48 12.56 -3.24 -0.50
N TYR A 49 13.57 -3.57 0.31
CA TYR A 49 14.95 -3.11 0.13
C TYR A 49 15.50 -3.55 -1.23
N ALA A 50 15.33 -4.82 -1.59
CA ALA A 50 15.84 -5.36 -2.84
C ALA A 50 15.21 -4.68 -4.07
N LEU A 51 13.90 -4.49 -4.08
CA LEU A 51 13.22 -3.79 -5.17
C LEU A 51 13.69 -2.33 -5.26
N ARG A 52 13.84 -1.64 -4.13
CA ARG A 52 14.40 -0.27 -4.09
C ARG A 52 15.83 -0.21 -4.61
N TYR A 53 16.63 -1.22 -4.33
CA TYR A 53 17.97 -1.32 -4.88
C TYR A 53 17.97 -1.57 -6.40
N LEU A 54 17.01 -2.33 -6.92
CA LEU A 54 16.89 -2.63 -8.35
C LEU A 54 16.26 -1.50 -9.17
N GLY A 55 15.65 -0.51 -8.52
CA GLY A 55 15.03 0.62 -9.22
C GLY A 55 16.05 1.60 -9.84
N PRO A 56 15.55 2.61 -10.59
CA PRO A 56 16.40 3.56 -11.32
C PRO A 56 17.29 4.40 -10.40
N GLU A 57 18.48 4.72 -10.92
CA GLU A 57 19.51 5.57 -10.31
C GLU A 57 19.30 7.05 -10.64
N SER A 58 19.91 7.93 -9.86
CA SER A 58 20.07 9.34 -10.23
C SER A 58 20.83 9.46 -11.55
N ASN A 59 20.37 10.35 -12.42
CA ASN A 59 20.98 10.55 -13.74
C ASN A 59 22.41 11.13 -13.66
N THR A 60 22.75 11.82 -12.58
CA THR A 60 24.07 12.46 -12.40
C THR A 60 24.83 11.81 -11.25
N PRO A 61 26.12 11.43 -11.45
CA PRO A 61 26.96 10.98 -10.36
C PRO A 61 27.22 12.14 -9.38
N ILE A 62 27.29 11.79 -8.10
CA ILE A 62 27.66 12.71 -7.03
C ILE A 62 29.12 12.46 -6.70
N HIS A 63 29.92 13.51 -6.81
CA HIS A 63 31.33 13.51 -6.45
C HIS A 63 31.53 14.23 -5.12
N VAL A 64 32.32 13.59 -4.25
CA VAL A 64 32.72 14.14 -2.94
C VAL A 64 34.22 13.93 -2.74
N SER A 65 34.81 14.63 -1.78
CA SER A 65 36.20 14.45 -1.36
C SER A 65 36.50 13.00 -0.95
N ASN A 66 37.77 12.57 -1.10
CA ASN A 66 38.18 11.20 -0.73
C ASN A 66 37.85 10.85 0.72
N ASP A 67 37.99 11.82 1.64
CA ASP A 67 37.67 11.64 3.04
C ASP A 67 36.18 11.37 3.24
N CYS A 68 35.32 12.19 2.62
CA CYS A 68 33.87 11.99 2.67
C CYS A 68 33.46 10.67 1.97
N PHE A 69 34.06 10.36 0.82
CA PHE A 69 33.79 9.12 0.10
C PHE A 69 34.11 7.87 0.92
N SER A 70 35.18 7.90 1.73
CA SER A 70 35.56 6.76 2.57
C SER A 70 34.49 6.35 3.59
N VAL A 71 33.60 7.27 3.98
CA VAL A 71 32.44 6.98 4.84
C VAL A 71 31.53 5.92 4.19
N PHE A 72 31.36 5.98 2.87
CA PHE A 72 30.47 5.07 2.12
C PHE A 72 31.09 3.71 1.79
N GLN A 73 32.35 3.48 2.22
CA GLN A 73 32.98 2.16 2.19
C GLN A 73 32.57 1.30 3.40
N HIS A 74 31.91 1.89 4.40
CA HIS A 74 31.51 1.21 5.63
C HIS A 74 30.01 0.91 5.64
N ALA A 75 29.66 -0.38 5.65
CA ALA A 75 28.28 -0.83 5.46
C ALA A 75 27.31 -0.33 6.54
N ASP A 76 27.74 -0.20 7.79
CA ASP A 76 26.87 0.29 8.88
C ASP A 76 26.56 1.78 8.75
N LEU A 77 27.53 2.58 8.28
CA LEU A 77 27.31 3.99 7.98
C LEU A 77 26.38 4.14 6.77
N VAL A 78 26.62 3.37 5.71
CA VAL A 78 25.72 3.32 4.55
C VAL A 78 24.30 3.00 4.99
N ARG A 79 24.10 1.93 5.77
CA ARG A 79 22.79 1.54 6.32
C ARG A 79 22.15 2.68 7.10
N HIS A 80 22.92 3.32 7.99
CA HIS A 80 22.42 4.44 8.78
C HIS A 80 21.91 5.56 7.89
N PHE A 81 22.69 6.01 6.90
CA PHE A 81 22.27 7.06 5.98
C PHE A 81 21.06 6.64 5.12
N GLU A 82 21.03 5.40 4.62
CA GLU A 82 19.90 4.86 3.85
C GLU A 82 18.60 4.89 4.68
N GLU A 83 18.66 4.46 5.95
CA GLU A 83 17.51 4.47 6.87
C GLU A 83 17.09 5.88 7.31
N GLN A 84 18.05 6.78 7.59
CA GLN A 84 17.75 8.15 8.01
C GLN A 84 17.10 8.99 6.91
N PHE A 85 17.54 8.78 5.65
CA PHE A 85 17.12 9.62 4.53
C PHE A 85 16.12 8.95 3.59
N ASP A 86 15.81 7.67 3.77
CA ASP A 86 14.99 6.87 2.86
C ASP A 86 15.55 6.85 1.41
N VAL A 87 16.85 6.66 1.27
CA VAL A 87 17.54 6.52 -0.02
C VAL A 87 18.28 5.19 -0.10
N ILE A 88 18.68 4.78 -1.30
CA ILE A 88 19.67 3.72 -1.53
C ILE A 88 20.93 4.37 -2.10
N ILE A 89 22.08 4.06 -1.51
CA ILE A 89 23.38 4.61 -1.88
C ILE A 89 24.13 3.53 -2.67
N CYS A 90 24.34 3.80 -3.95
CA CYS A 90 25.10 2.93 -4.85
C CYS A 90 26.48 3.55 -5.07
N VAL A 91 27.52 2.76 -4.82
CA VAL A 91 28.92 3.18 -5.00
C VAL A 91 29.42 2.51 -6.27
N LYS A 92 29.71 3.30 -7.30
CA LYS A 92 30.23 2.80 -8.58
C LYS A 92 31.66 3.30 -8.81
N GLY A 93 32.51 2.40 -9.29
CA GLY A 93 33.92 2.68 -9.49
C GLY A 93 34.61 3.17 -8.21
N SER A 94 35.61 4.06 -8.37
CA SER A 94 36.42 4.52 -7.24
C SER A 94 35.94 5.82 -6.59
N ARG A 95 35.02 6.58 -7.21
CA ARG A 95 34.67 7.97 -6.78
C ARG A 95 33.26 8.44 -7.13
N GLU A 96 32.35 7.53 -7.48
CA GLU A 96 31.01 7.93 -7.94
C GLU A 96 29.94 7.38 -7.01
N LEU A 97 29.11 8.28 -6.48
CA LEU A 97 27.94 7.94 -5.70
C LEU A 97 26.70 8.19 -6.55
N TYR A 98 25.85 7.17 -6.63
CA TYR A 98 24.52 7.25 -7.23
C TYR A 98 23.48 7.04 -6.14
N LEU A 99 22.37 7.76 -6.24
CA LEU A 99 21.28 7.68 -5.27
C LEU A 99 20.01 7.15 -5.93
N LYS A 100 19.30 6.27 -5.23
CA LYS A 100 17.97 5.83 -5.60
C LYS A 100 16.98 6.23 -4.52
N GLY A 101 15.86 6.84 -4.88
CA GLY A 101 14.93 7.39 -3.89
C GLY A 101 13.97 8.39 -4.51
N ARG A 102 13.06 8.93 -3.69
CA ARG A 102 12.23 10.07 -4.12
C ARG A 102 13.12 11.31 -4.22
N GLN A 103 12.82 12.22 -5.15
CA GLN A 103 13.64 13.41 -5.36
C GLN A 103 13.82 14.24 -4.07
N ALA A 104 12.75 14.46 -3.31
CA ALA A 104 12.83 15.18 -2.04
C ALA A 104 13.68 14.49 -0.96
N ASP A 105 13.79 13.16 -0.99
CA ASP A 105 14.64 12.40 -0.07
C ASP A 105 16.12 12.50 -0.51
N ILE A 106 16.35 12.41 -1.82
CA ILE A 106 17.66 12.63 -2.45
C ILE A 106 18.17 14.04 -2.15
N ASP A 107 17.36 15.08 -2.33
CA ASP A 107 17.76 16.48 -2.11
C ASP A 107 18.15 16.72 -0.65
N ARG A 108 17.42 16.11 0.29
CA ARG A 108 17.73 16.15 1.73
C ARG A 108 19.04 15.45 2.04
N PHE A 109 19.26 14.26 1.49
CA PHE A 109 20.52 13.56 1.67
C PHE A 109 21.69 14.33 1.06
N GLN A 110 21.54 14.91 -0.13
CA GLN A 110 22.56 15.74 -0.75
C GLN A 110 22.92 16.98 0.07
N ALA A 111 21.95 17.61 0.74
CA ALA A 111 22.22 18.71 1.67
C ALA A 111 23.07 18.24 2.86
N CYS A 112 22.72 17.11 3.47
CA CYS A 112 23.51 16.49 4.53
C CYS A 112 24.92 16.10 4.05
N LEU A 113 25.03 15.55 2.85
CA LEU A 113 26.31 15.13 2.27
C LEU A 113 27.27 16.31 2.07
N ARG A 114 26.77 17.46 1.61
CA ARG A 114 27.56 18.70 1.49
C ARG A 114 28.07 19.20 2.85
N GLU A 115 27.23 19.11 3.88
CA GLU A 115 27.61 19.48 5.24
C GLU A 115 28.67 18.52 5.81
N LEU A 116 28.46 17.21 5.63
CA LEU A 116 29.42 16.18 6.02
C LEU A 116 30.77 16.38 5.32
N GLU A 117 30.77 16.63 4.01
CA GLU A 117 31.98 16.90 3.23
C GLU A 117 32.71 18.15 3.74
N THR A 118 31.98 19.24 3.96
CA THR A 118 32.53 20.49 4.52
C THR A 118 33.20 20.22 5.86
N ASN A 119 32.54 19.45 6.73
CA ASN A 119 33.08 19.09 8.04
C ASN A 119 34.31 18.17 7.92
N CYS A 120 34.33 17.20 7.01
CA CYS A 120 35.51 16.36 6.78
C CYS A 120 36.76 17.19 6.40
N CYS A 121 36.58 18.29 5.67
CA CYS A 121 37.65 19.19 5.25
C CYS A 121 38.05 20.20 6.33
N GLN A 122 37.10 20.70 7.13
CA GLN A 122 37.31 21.80 8.07
C GLN A 122 37.57 21.36 9.52
N CYS A 123 37.23 20.12 9.87
CA CYS A 123 37.37 19.64 11.25
C CYS A 123 38.85 19.53 11.68
N PRO A 124 39.16 19.85 12.94
CA PRO A 124 40.50 19.65 13.49
C PRO A 124 40.93 18.19 13.38
N THR A 125 42.23 17.98 13.13
CA THR A 125 42.85 16.64 13.12
C THR A 125 43.07 16.06 14.51
N VAL A 126 42.75 16.82 15.57
CA VAL A 126 42.91 16.41 16.97
C VAL A 126 41.55 16.06 17.56
N LEU A 127 41.38 14.79 17.91
CA LEU A 127 40.19 14.25 18.56
C LEU A 127 40.52 13.93 20.03
N THR A 128 39.91 14.64 20.97
CA THR A 128 40.17 14.43 22.39
C THR A 128 39.54 13.11 22.87
N PRO A 129 40.06 12.46 23.92
CA PRO A 129 39.48 11.23 24.47
C PRO A 129 37.99 11.37 24.82
N PHE A 130 37.59 12.53 25.35
CA PHE A 130 36.19 12.85 25.64
C PHE A 130 35.30 12.85 24.38
N LYS A 131 35.75 13.46 23.28
CA LYS A 131 35.01 13.47 22.01
C LYS A 131 34.94 12.09 21.37
N LEU A 132 36.00 11.31 21.48
CA LEU A 132 36.05 9.92 21.02
C LEU A 132 35.02 9.06 21.77
N GLU A 133 34.92 9.22 23.09
CA GLU A 133 33.94 8.49 23.90
C GLU A 133 32.50 8.91 23.56
N ASN A 134 32.25 10.20 23.35
CA ASN A 134 30.94 10.66 22.88
C ASN A 134 30.57 10.08 21.52
N LEU A 135 31.52 10.04 20.57
CA LEU A 135 31.31 9.42 19.26
C LEU A 135 30.97 7.93 19.42
N ARG A 136 31.67 7.21 20.31
CA ARG A 136 31.39 5.81 20.62
C ARG A 136 29.98 5.61 21.16
N LEU A 137 29.54 6.45 22.10
CA LEU A 137 28.17 6.40 22.66
C LEU A 137 27.10 6.69 21.59
N LEU A 138 27.36 7.66 20.70
CA LEU A 138 26.46 7.96 19.59
C LEU A 138 26.39 6.82 18.58
N CYS A 139 27.52 6.18 18.25
CA CYS A 139 27.54 4.99 17.41
C CYS A 139 26.68 3.88 18.02
N GLN A 140 26.79 3.64 19.33
CA GLN A 140 25.94 2.68 20.03
C GLN A 140 24.45 3.06 19.93
N LYS A 141 24.10 4.34 20.12
CA LYS A 141 22.72 4.82 20.01
C LYS A 141 22.12 4.60 18.62
N PHE A 142 22.94 4.76 17.58
CA PHE A 142 22.53 4.61 16.18
C PHE A 142 22.83 3.23 15.59
N SER A 143 23.18 2.24 16.42
CA SER A 143 23.47 0.86 16.01
C SER A 143 24.61 0.73 14.98
N ILE A 144 25.67 1.53 15.13
CA ILE A 144 26.87 1.51 14.28
C ILE A 144 28.04 0.93 15.07
N LEU A 145 28.79 0.02 14.45
CA LEU A 145 30.01 -0.52 15.04
C LEU A 145 31.15 0.52 15.03
N PHE A 146 31.49 1.06 16.20
CA PHE A 146 32.50 2.11 16.34
C PHE A 146 33.87 1.74 15.77
N HIS A 147 34.29 0.48 15.88
CA HIS A 147 35.58 0.01 15.36
C HIS A 147 35.62 -0.13 13.84
N GLU A 148 34.46 -0.10 13.18
CA GLU A 148 34.35 -0.08 11.72
C GLU A 148 34.33 1.36 11.17
N LEU A 149 34.45 2.41 11.99
CA LEU A 149 34.49 3.78 11.47
C LEU A 149 35.81 4.08 10.74
N PRO A 150 35.81 5.04 9.79
CA PRO A 150 37.05 5.59 9.24
C PRO A 150 37.97 6.06 10.38
N PRO A 151 39.25 5.64 10.42
CA PRO A 151 40.14 5.95 11.55
C PRO A 151 40.65 7.39 11.54
N LYS A 152 40.40 8.15 10.46
CA LYS A 152 40.90 9.52 10.31
C LYS A 152 40.18 10.47 11.29
N PRO A 153 40.89 11.21 12.15
CA PRO A 153 40.27 12.08 13.16
C PRO A 153 39.33 13.15 12.59
N SER A 154 39.62 13.71 11.42
CA SER A 154 38.77 14.72 10.77
C SER A 154 37.40 14.14 10.38
N ILE A 155 37.37 12.88 9.91
CA ILE A 155 36.13 12.17 9.56
C ILE A 155 35.35 11.80 10.83
N GLN A 156 36.03 11.32 11.87
CA GLN A 156 35.41 11.01 13.16
C GLN A 156 34.79 12.26 13.81
N MET A 157 35.46 13.41 13.73
CA MET A 157 34.90 14.70 14.13
C MET A 157 33.67 15.08 13.32
N ALA A 158 33.72 14.92 11.98
CA ALA A 158 32.58 15.22 11.12
C ALA A 158 31.36 14.33 11.43
N LEU A 159 31.59 13.03 11.67
CA LEU A 159 30.56 12.09 12.11
C LEU A 159 30.01 12.44 13.50
N LEU A 160 30.86 12.88 14.43
CA LEU A 160 30.43 13.34 15.75
C LEU A 160 29.48 14.55 15.63
N ILE A 161 29.82 15.53 14.79
CA ILE A 161 28.97 16.71 14.53
C ILE A 161 27.64 16.26 13.92
N TYR A 162 27.68 15.40 12.89
CA TYR A 162 26.50 14.85 12.24
C TYR A 162 25.59 14.12 13.24
N PHE A 163 26.10 13.16 14.00
CA PHE A 163 25.30 12.42 14.98
C PHE A 163 24.75 13.31 16.10
N SER A 164 25.50 14.33 16.52
CA SER A 164 25.00 15.31 17.51
C SER A 164 23.84 16.11 16.94
N SER A 165 23.92 16.52 15.66
CA SER A 165 22.84 17.27 15.00
C SER A 165 21.52 16.48 14.92
N LEU A 166 21.58 15.14 14.85
CA LEU A 166 20.40 14.28 14.90
C LEU A 166 19.69 14.25 16.27
N LEU A 167 20.35 14.74 17.33
CA LEU A 167 19.76 14.81 18.67
C LEU A 167 19.04 16.14 18.95
N ASP A 168 19.32 17.17 18.15
CA ASP A 168 18.76 18.50 18.35
C ASP A 168 17.36 18.58 17.72
N SER A 169 16.34 18.66 18.56
CA SER A 169 14.91 18.74 18.17
C SER A 169 14.54 19.94 17.27
N GLY A 170 15.47 20.90 17.09
CA GLY A 170 15.31 22.09 16.24
C GLY A 170 16.20 22.12 14.98
N ALA A 171 16.95 21.06 14.69
CA ALA A 171 17.83 21.01 13.53
C ALA A 171 17.06 20.85 12.21
N LYS A 172 17.57 21.48 11.14
CA LYS A 172 17.02 21.43 9.76
C LYS A 172 16.92 20.01 9.17
N LEU A 173 17.68 19.07 9.74
CA LEU A 173 17.68 17.65 9.42
C LEU A 173 16.82 16.92 10.45
N LEU A 174 15.50 17.11 10.40
CA LEU A 174 14.57 16.43 11.31
C LEU A 174 14.76 14.91 11.21
N PRO A 175 15.07 14.22 12.32
CA PRO A 175 15.00 12.76 12.36
C PRO A 175 13.57 12.36 12.05
N LYS A 176 13.33 11.56 11.01
CA LYS A 176 12.04 10.91 10.88
C LYS A 176 11.89 10.02 12.13
N GLN A 177 10.81 10.22 12.89
CA GLN A 177 10.34 9.19 13.83
C GLN A 177 10.34 7.86 13.06
N ARG A 178 10.90 6.79 13.64
CA ARG A 178 11.00 5.46 13.00
C ARG A 178 9.61 4.99 12.53
N THR A 179 9.24 5.37 11.31
CA THR A 179 8.15 4.81 10.53
C THR A 179 8.72 3.66 9.70
N ALA A 180 7.90 2.68 9.34
CA ALA A 180 8.32 1.60 8.46
C ALA A 180 8.99 2.16 7.18
N PRO A 181 10.07 1.55 6.67
CA PRO A 181 10.76 2.03 5.49
C PRO A 181 9.80 2.12 4.30
N LEU A 182 9.90 3.20 3.51
CA LEU A 182 9.02 3.44 2.36
C LEU A 182 9.01 2.24 1.41
N SER A 183 7.83 1.92 0.90
CA SER A 183 7.66 0.85 -0.09
C SER A 183 8.29 1.24 -1.44
N TYR A 184 8.87 0.29 -2.16
CA TYR A 184 9.38 0.46 -3.53
C TYR A 184 8.40 1.19 -4.44
N MET A 185 7.11 0.84 -4.32
CA MET A 185 6.03 1.47 -5.07
C MET A 185 5.85 2.96 -4.77
N GLU A 186 6.13 3.38 -3.52
CA GLU A 186 6.05 4.79 -3.11
C GLU A 186 7.25 5.59 -3.60
N VAL A 187 8.41 4.94 -3.73
CA VAL A 187 9.67 5.57 -4.16
C VAL A 187 9.63 5.93 -5.64
N TYR A 188 9.16 5.03 -6.51
CA TYR A 188 9.20 5.22 -7.97
C TYR A 188 7.87 5.65 -8.58
N ARG A 189 6.97 6.16 -7.74
CA ARG A 189 5.72 6.77 -8.18
C ARG A 189 6.02 8.07 -8.92
N LYS A 190 5.72 8.15 -10.22
CA LYS A 190 5.90 9.39 -11.00
C LYS A 190 5.12 10.54 -10.34
N PRO A 191 5.74 11.72 -10.11
CA PRO A 191 5.02 12.90 -9.66
C PRO A 191 4.05 13.33 -10.77
N VAL A 192 2.76 13.37 -10.44
CA VAL A 192 1.73 13.93 -11.31
C VAL A 192 1.83 15.44 -11.18
N GLY A 193 1.96 16.15 -12.31
CA GLY A 193 2.12 17.60 -12.36
C GLY A 193 1.19 18.33 -11.38
N GLU A 194 1.78 19.26 -10.64
CA GLU A 194 1.09 20.10 -9.66
C GLU A 194 -0.03 20.90 -10.35
N SER A 195 -1.27 20.50 -10.08
CA SER A 195 -2.39 21.43 -10.06
C SER A 195 -2.76 21.62 -8.60
N GLN A 196 -2.41 22.79 -8.08
CA GLN A 196 -2.80 23.28 -6.78
C GLN A 196 -4.32 23.18 -6.63
N LEU A 197 -4.77 22.37 -5.67
CA LEU A 197 -5.88 22.59 -4.74
C LEU A 197 -6.20 21.26 -4.05
N PHE A 198 -6.53 21.33 -2.77
CA PHE A 198 -6.76 20.22 -1.82
C PHE A 198 -5.51 19.64 -1.14
N ARG A 199 -4.82 20.53 -0.42
CA ARG A 199 -4.16 20.15 0.83
C ARG A 199 -5.22 20.12 1.95
N ASN A 200 -5.14 19.09 2.78
CA ASN A 200 -5.67 18.93 4.15
C ASN A 200 -7.05 18.25 4.31
N ASN A 201 -7.01 16.94 4.64
CA ASN A 201 -7.72 16.27 5.75
C ASN A 201 -7.73 14.72 5.61
N HIS A 202 -6.58 14.09 5.35
CA HIS A 202 -6.53 12.63 5.21
C HIS A 202 -6.51 11.87 6.56
N SER A 203 -6.08 12.48 7.66
CA SER A 203 -6.06 11.86 8.99
C SER A 203 -7.42 11.89 9.69
N SER A 204 -8.14 13.02 9.62
CA SER A 204 -9.43 13.16 10.31
C SER A 204 -10.54 12.29 9.72
N LEU A 205 -10.51 12.02 8.42
CA LEU A 205 -11.48 11.11 7.79
C LEU A 205 -11.20 9.65 8.12
N GLN A 206 -9.94 9.23 8.30
CA GLN A 206 -9.59 7.87 8.72
C GLN A 206 -9.99 7.61 10.19
N ASP A 207 -9.85 8.60 11.07
CA ASP A 207 -10.25 8.44 12.48
C ASP A 207 -11.78 8.48 12.66
N ALA A 208 -12.48 9.37 11.96
CA ALA A 208 -13.96 9.33 11.88
C ALA A 208 -14.46 8.02 11.22
N PHE A 209 -13.70 7.48 10.26
CA PHE A 209 -13.96 6.21 9.56
C PHE A 209 -13.85 4.99 10.49
N LEU A 210 -12.88 4.96 11.41
CA LEU A 210 -12.76 3.86 12.37
C LEU A 210 -13.90 3.84 13.39
N GLY A 211 -14.34 5.02 13.84
CA GLY A 211 -15.49 5.13 14.74
C GLY A 211 -16.81 4.66 14.10
N HIS A 212 -16.99 4.86 12.78
CA HIS A 212 -18.21 4.43 12.12
C HIS A 212 -18.30 2.89 11.99
N LEU A 213 -17.19 2.20 11.72
CA LEU A 213 -17.15 0.73 11.67
C LEU A 213 -17.46 0.06 13.01
N GLU A 214 -17.13 0.70 14.15
CA GLU A 214 -17.47 0.21 15.49
C GLU A 214 -18.96 0.35 15.82
N SER A 215 -19.69 1.21 15.09
CA SER A 215 -21.13 1.45 15.26
C SER A 215 -22.03 0.55 14.39
N VAL A 216 -21.44 -0.22 13.45
CA VAL A 216 -22.20 -1.08 12.54
C VAL A 216 -22.37 -2.47 13.17
N PRO A 217 -23.62 -2.97 13.37
CA PRO A 217 -23.84 -4.30 13.91
C PRO A 217 -23.22 -5.37 13.01
N LEU A 218 -22.36 -6.21 13.57
CA LEU A 218 -21.85 -7.41 12.90
C LEU A 218 -23.01 -8.40 12.72
N VAL A 219 -23.54 -8.50 11.50
CA VAL A 219 -24.53 -9.53 11.16
C VAL A 219 -23.82 -10.66 10.42
N LEU A 220 -23.65 -11.80 11.10
CA LEU A 220 -23.27 -13.05 10.47
C LEU A 220 -24.42 -13.52 9.56
N PRO A 221 -24.15 -14.13 8.39
CA PRO A 221 -25.21 -14.66 7.54
C PRO A 221 -25.97 -15.76 8.28
N GLU A 222 -27.27 -15.56 8.51
CA GLU A 222 -28.17 -16.64 8.93
C GLU A 222 -28.22 -17.67 7.82
N ARG A 223 -27.45 -18.75 7.97
CA ARG A 223 -27.68 -19.98 7.20
C ARG A 223 -29.05 -20.52 7.59
N ALA A 224 -29.88 -20.68 6.57
CA ALA A 224 -31.18 -21.33 6.58
C ALA A 224 -31.28 -22.45 7.64
N ARG A 225 -32.06 -22.18 8.69
CA ARG A 225 -32.68 -23.23 9.50
C ARG A 225 -34.17 -22.97 9.57
N SER A 226 -34.86 -23.75 8.76
CA SER A 226 -36.30 -23.97 8.81
C SER A 226 -36.73 -24.49 10.19
N ALA A 227 -37.98 -24.16 10.51
CA ALA A 227 -38.87 -24.77 11.50
C ALA A 227 -38.79 -24.29 12.97
N SER A 228 -39.83 -23.52 13.29
CA SER A 228 -40.66 -23.60 14.51
C SER A 228 -40.15 -22.92 15.79
N ALA A 229 -40.69 -21.75 16.09
CA ALA A 229 -41.38 -21.47 17.36
C ALA A 229 -42.12 -20.12 17.32
N ARG A 230 -43.43 -20.18 17.56
CA ARG A 230 -44.35 -19.05 17.81
C ARG A 230 -44.08 -18.40 19.18
N ARG A 231 -44.19 -17.07 19.28
CA ARG A 231 -44.99 -16.30 20.28
C ARG A 231 -44.70 -14.78 20.16
N GLU A 232 -45.69 -14.00 19.72
CA GLU A 232 -46.54 -13.06 20.51
C GLU A 232 -45.83 -11.74 20.89
N THR A 233 -45.93 -10.72 20.03
CA THR A 233 -46.86 -9.56 20.06
C THR A 233 -46.55 -8.47 21.10
N LYS A 234 -46.24 -7.26 20.61
CA LYS A 234 -46.66 -5.99 21.25
C LYS A 234 -46.86 -4.89 20.21
N HIS A 235 -48.10 -4.46 20.10
CA HIS A 235 -48.61 -3.33 19.32
C HIS A 235 -47.93 -2.01 19.72
N VAL A 236 -47.45 -1.24 18.75
CA VAL A 236 -47.43 0.22 18.79
C VAL A 236 -47.91 0.75 17.43
N SER A 237 -48.79 1.74 17.54
CA SER A 237 -49.67 2.39 16.56
C SER A 237 -49.07 2.80 15.21
N GLU A 238 -49.82 2.51 14.15
CA GLU A 238 -49.65 3.01 12.79
C GLU A 238 -50.07 4.48 12.65
N SER A 239 -49.20 5.29 12.03
CA SER A 239 -49.64 6.29 11.04
C SER A 239 -48.45 6.71 10.17
N ASN A 240 -48.30 6.03 9.02
CA ASN A 240 -48.07 6.61 7.69
C ASN A 240 -47.64 5.52 6.68
N LEU A 241 -48.67 4.91 6.07
CA LEU A 241 -48.76 4.51 4.67
C LEU A 241 -47.48 4.03 3.94
N SER A 242 -47.38 2.70 3.81
CA SER A 242 -47.21 2.02 2.52
C SER A 242 -46.03 2.48 1.63
N ALA A 243 -44.80 2.40 2.14
CA ALA A 243 -43.72 1.91 1.29
C ALA A 243 -43.70 0.40 1.51
N THR A 244 -44.19 -0.40 0.56
CA THR A 244 -43.86 -1.84 0.52
C THR A 244 -42.37 -1.95 0.84
N SER A 245 -41.98 -2.59 1.94
CA SER A 245 -40.59 -2.73 2.36
C SER A 245 -39.87 -3.61 1.33
N ARG A 246 -39.53 -3.01 0.19
CA ARG A 246 -38.90 -3.70 -0.92
C ARG A 246 -37.60 -4.27 -0.40
N ARG A 247 -37.48 -5.60 -0.48
CA ARG A 247 -36.30 -6.31 -0.04
C ARG A 247 -35.13 -5.85 -0.90
N LEU A 248 -34.13 -5.25 -0.24
CA LEU A 248 -32.93 -4.79 -0.94
C LEU A 248 -32.16 -5.98 -1.49
N ARG A 249 -31.69 -5.82 -2.72
CA ARG A 249 -30.83 -6.77 -3.41
C ARG A 249 -29.42 -6.71 -2.82
N SER A 250 -28.72 -7.84 -2.85
CA SER A 250 -27.29 -7.94 -2.57
C SER A 250 -26.49 -7.07 -3.55
N VAL A 251 -25.32 -6.61 -3.15
CA VAL A 251 -24.44 -5.81 -4.00
C VAL A 251 -23.03 -6.40 -4.01
N VAL A 252 -22.53 -6.73 -5.19
CA VAL A 252 -21.15 -7.17 -5.41
C VAL A 252 -20.39 -6.04 -6.08
N ILE A 253 -19.31 -5.58 -5.45
CA ILE A 253 -18.47 -4.49 -5.96
C ILE A 253 -17.19 -5.09 -6.53
N ASP A 254 -16.88 -4.72 -7.78
CA ASP A 254 -15.56 -4.95 -8.35
C ASP A 254 -14.55 -4.02 -7.68
N GLY A 255 -13.87 -4.56 -6.67
CA GLY A 255 -12.98 -3.78 -5.81
C GLY A 255 -11.77 -3.25 -6.56
N SER A 256 -11.26 -3.99 -7.56
CA SER A 256 -10.15 -3.52 -8.39
C SER A 256 -10.56 -2.35 -9.27
N ASN A 257 -11.69 -2.47 -9.98
CA ASN A 257 -12.20 -1.41 -10.85
C ASN A 257 -12.46 -0.11 -10.06
N VAL A 258 -13.14 -0.22 -8.92
CA VAL A 258 -13.41 0.91 -8.02
C VAL A 258 -12.13 1.54 -7.48
N ALA A 259 -11.20 0.73 -6.97
CA ALA A 259 -9.95 1.22 -6.41
C ALA A 259 -9.11 1.96 -7.46
N PHE A 260 -9.05 1.45 -8.70
CA PHE A 260 -8.32 2.10 -9.78
C PHE A 260 -9.03 3.36 -10.29
N ALA A 261 -10.35 3.36 -10.41
CA ALA A 261 -11.09 4.56 -10.77
C ALA A 261 -10.86 5.70 -9.76
N HIS A 262 -10.88 5.40 -8.47
CA HIS A 262 -10.52 6.38 -7.43
C HIS A 262 -9.06 6.83 -7.52
N GLY A 263 -8.17 5.91 -7.84
CA GLY A 263 -6.79 6.22 -8.14
C GLY A 263 -6.52 6.87 -9.49
N LYS A 264 -7.56 7.38 -10.18
CA LYS A 264 -7.49 8.00 -11.52
C LYS A 264 -6.82 7.10 -12.57
N GLN A 265 -7.08 5.80 -12.49
CA GLN A 265 -6.48 4.74 -13.31
C GLN A 265 -4.94 4.62 -13.18
N GLN A 266 -4.33 5.28 -12.19
CA GLN A 266 -2.87 5.31 -12.01
C GLN A 266 -2.40 4.51 -10.81
N LYS A 267 -3.26 4.33 -9.80
CA LYS A 267 -2.95 3.55 -8.59
C LYS A 267 -4.17 2.81 -8.09
N PHE A 268 -3.94 1.73 -7.36
CA PHE A 268 -4.99 1.09 -6.58
C PHE A 268 -5.22 1.88 -5.29
N SER A 269 -6.41 2.43 -5.08
CA SER A 269 -6.76 3.19 -3.87
C SER A 269 -7.79 2.44 -3.02
N PRO A 270 -7.38 1.84 -1.88
CA PRO A 270 -8.29 1.15 -0.96
C PRO A 270 -9.47 1.99 -0.49
N GLU A 271 -9.27 3.31 -0.35
CA GLU A 271 -10.32 4.26 0.06
C GLU A 271 -11.47 4.31 -0.94
N GLY A 272 -11.19 4.10 -2.23
CA GLY A 272 -12.23 4.05 -3.26
C GLY A 272 -13.24 2.94 -3.00
N ILE A 273 -12.76 1.77 -2.55
CA ILE A 273 -13.61 0.63 -2.19
C ILE A 273 -14.51 1.00 -1.02
N TRP A 274 -13.98 1.67 -0.01
CA TRP A 274 -14.79 2.16 1.11
C TRP A 274 -15.87 3.15 0.66
N LEU A 275 -15.54 4.10 -0.22
CA LEU A 275 -16.54 5.05 -0.73
C LEU A 275 -17.71 4.33 -1.42
N ALA A 276 -17.41 3.30 -2.21
CA ALA A 276 -18.42 2.48 -2.88
C ALA A 276 -19.25 1.65 -1.88
N LEU A 277 -18.61 0.98 -0.92
CA LEU A 277 -19.31 0.24 0.15
C LEU A 277 -20.26 1.17 0.93
N ASN A 278 -19.73 2.32 1.37
CA ASN A 278 -20.44 3.30 2.17
C ASN A 278 -21.65 3.91 1.43
N PHE A 279 -21.58 4.04 0.10
CA PHE A 279 -22.72 4.47 -0.72
C PHE A 279 -23.94 3.55 -0.52
N PHE A 280 -23.74 2.23 -0.50
CA PHE A 280 -24.83 1.27 -0.32
C PHE A 280 -25.22 1.09 1.15
N ILE A 281 -24.25 1.09 2.07
CA ILE A 281 -24.52 0.99 3.52
C ILE A 281 -25.41 2.15 3.97
N LYS A 282 -25.14 3.39 3.54
CA LYS A 282 -25.98 4.56 3.84
C LYS A 282 -27.40 4.48 3.28
N ARG A 283 -27.63 3.62 2.27
CA ARG A 283 -28.95 3.36 1.68
C ARG A 283 -29.67 2.18 2.35
N GLY A 284 -29.09 1.61 3.41
CA GLY A 284 -29.67 0.52 4.18
C GLY A 284 -29.30 -0.88 3.71
N HIS A 285 -28.39 -1.02 2.74
CA HIS A 285 -27.94 -2.36 2.33
C HIS A 285 -27.07 -3.00 3.40
N THR A 286 -27.45 -4.21 3.83
CA THR A 286 -26.69 -5.02 4.79
C THR A 286 -25.83 -6.09 4.10
N ASN A 287 -26.21 -6.52 2.89
CA ASN A 287 -25.46 -7.50 2.11
C ASN A 287 -24.71 -6.83 0.95
N VAL A 288 -23.54 -6.29 1.26
CA VAL A 288 -22.66 -5.61 0.28
C VAL A 288 -21.26 -6.16 0.45
N VAL A 289 -20.62 -6.56 -0.64
CA VAL A 289 -19.26 -7.12 -0.59
C VAL A 289 -18.42 -6.63 -1.75
N ALA A 290 -17.18 -6.20 -1.46
CA ALA A 290 -16.18 -5.93 -2.47
C ALA A 290 -15.32 -7.17 -2.71
N VAL A 291 -15.20 -7.59 -3.97
CA VAL A 291 -14.30 -8.67 -4.38
C VAL A 291 -12.96 -8.05 -4.78
N VAL A 292 -11.87 -8.55 -4.19
CA VAL A 292 -10.51 -8.08 -4.47
C VAL A 292 -9.59 -9.28 -4.66
N PRO A 293 -8.67 -9.28 -5.64
CA PRO A 293 -7.71 -10.37 -5.76
C PRO A 293 -6.81 -10.49 -4.54
N ARG A 294 -6.54 -11.72 -4.09
CA ARG A 294 -5.79 -11.99 -2.84
C ARG A 294 -4.39 -11.36 -2.81
N PHE A 295 -3.71 -11.25 -3.95
CA PHE A 295 -2.40 -10.60 -4.02
C PHE A 295 -2.45 -9.10 -3.69
N ARG A 296 -3.63 -8.47 -3.74
CA ARG A 296 -3.84 -7.06 -3.37
C ARG A 296 -4.09 -6.87 -1.88
N ARG A 297 -4.18 -7.94 -1.08
CA ARG A 297 -4.37 -7.89 0.38
C ARG A 297 -3.42 -6.89 1.05
N GLY A 298 -2.14 -6.92 0.66
CA GLY A 298 -1.11 -6.04 1.23
C GLY A 298 -1.33 -4.55 0.91
N MET A 299 -2.09 -4.19 -0.12
CA MET A 299 -2.33 -2.79 -0.50
C MET A 299 -3.38 -2.09 0.35
N GLY A 300 -4.26 -2.83 1.04
CA GLY A 300 -5.32 -2.24 1.84
C GLY A 300 -5.01 -2.04 3.31
N GLY A 301 -3.86 -2.54 3.80
CA GLY A 301 -3.44 -2.44 5.19
C GLY A 301 -4.56 -2.74 6.20
N LYS A 302 -4.64 -1.94 7.25
CA LYS A 302 -5.66 -2.09 8.32
C LYS A 302 -7.11 -1.95 7.84
N LEU A 303 -7.35 -1.20 6.76
CA LEU A 303 -8.70 -1.03 6.20
C LEU A 303 -9.24 -2.37 5.71
N PHE A 304 -8.47 -3.10 4.90
CA PHE A 304 -8.91 -4.39 4.39
C PHE A 304 -9.08 -5.43 5.49
N ASP A 305 -8.20 -5.47 6.49
CA ASP A 305 -8.36 -6.38 7.63
C ASP A 305 -9.66 -6.11 8.43
N LYS A 306 -10.13 -4.86 8.46
CA LYS A 306 -11.41 -4.50 9.09
C LYS A 306 -12.60 -4.86 8.20
N LEU A 307 -12.53 -4.52 6.91
CA LEU A 307 -13.60 -4.84 5.95
C LEU A 307 -13.77 -6.35 5.78
N GLU A 308 -12.68 -7.12 5.71
CA GLU A 308 -12.73 -8.59 5.60
C GLU A 308 -13.39 -9.21 6.84
N ARG A 309 -12.98 -8.80 8.05
CA ARG A 309 -13.59 -9.29 9.30
C ARG A 309 -15.06 -8.92 9.44
N ALA A 310 -15.45 -7.76 8.93
CA ALA A 310 -16.83 -7.30 8.93
C ALA A 310 -17.68 -7.90 7.79
N GLY A 311 -17.09 -8.70 6.88
CA GLY A 311 -17.81 -9.33 5.77
C GLY A 311 -18.03 -8.42 4.55
N TYR A 312 -17.49 -7.20 4.54
CA TYR A 312 -17.63 -6.24 3.44
C TYR A 312 -16.57 -6.39 2.34
N LEU A 313 -15.54 -7.21 2.57
CA LEU A 313 -14.50 -7.50 1.59
C LEU A 313 -14.22 -8.99 1.56
N CYS A 314 -14.13 -9.57 0.37
CA CYS A 314 -13.70 -10.94 0.17
C CYS A 314 -12.55 -10.99 -0.84
N TYR A 315 -11.64 -11.95 -0.62
CA TYR A 315 -10.56 -12.19 -1.56
C TYR A 315 -10.94 -13.29 -2.54
N SER A 316 -10.74 -13.04 -3.85
CA SER A 316 -10.79 -14.13 -4.81
C SER A 316 -9.68 -15.14 -4.52
N SER A 317 -9.93 -16.41 -4.86
CA SER A 317 -8.98 -17.48 -4.55
C SER A 317 -7.71 -17.32 -5.37
N SER A 318 -6.56 -17.43 -4.72
CA SER A 318 -5.28 -17.65 -5.38
C SER A 318 -4.50 -18.72 -4.64
N ARG A 319 -3.66 -19.46 -5.36
CA ARG A 319 -2.81 -20.50 -4.79
C ARG A 319 -1.47 -20.55 -5.50
N PHE A 320 -0.49 -21.16 -4.84
CA PHE A 320 0.77 -21.53 -5.46
C PHE A 320 0.81 -23.04 -5.64
N VAL A 321 1.06 -23.49 -6.87
CA VAL A 321 1.29 -24.91 -7.19
C VAL A 321 2.57 -24.98 -8.01
N ASN A 322 3.57 -25.72 -7.53
CA ASN A 322 4.87 -25.85 -8.20
C ASN A 322 5.50 -24.49 -8.55
N ASP A 323 5.49 -23.54 -7.62
CA ASP A 323 5.97 -22.16 -7.79
C ASP A 323 5.22 -21.32 -8.85
N ASP A 324 4.18 -21.85 -9.48
CA ASP A 324 3.27 -21.11 -10.36
C ASP A 324 2.13 -20.48 -9.55
N HIS A 325 1.92 -19.17 -9.73
CA HIS A 325 0.87 -18.44 -9.05
C HIS A 325 -0.42 -18.53 -9.85
N GLN A 326 -1.29 -19.44 -9.43
CA GLN A 326 -2.59 -19.63 -10.05
C GLN A 326 -3.58 -18.69 -9.38
N ILE A 327 -3.98 -17.66 -10.13
CA ILE A 327 -4.94 -16.64 -9.71
C ILE A 327 -6.28 -17.00 -10.36
N ALA A 328 -7.35 -17.12 -9.56
CA ALA A 328 -8.67 -17.22 -10.14
C ALA A 328 -9.03 -15.91 -10.84
N ASP A 329 -9.72 -16.01 -11.96
CA ASP A 329 -10.22 -14.83 -12.64
C ASP A 329 -11.27 -14.13 -11.78
N ASP A 330 -10.94 -12.91 -11.36
CA ASP A 330 -11.79 -12.10 -10.48
C ASP A 330 -13.14 -11.80 -11.12
N ASP A 331 -13.19 -11.55 -12.44
CA ASP A 331 -14.41 -11.24 -13.17
C ASP A 331 -15.38 -12.41 -13.08
N LYS A 332 -14.87 -13.63 -13.27
CA LYS A 332 -15.67 -14.86 -13.14
C LYS A 332 -16.20 -15.05 -11.72
N ILE A 333 -15.38 -14.76 -10.70
CA ILE A 333 -15.80 -14.84 -9.30
C ILE A 333 -16.88 -13.80 -8.98
N ILE A 334 -16.73 -12.57 -9.47
CA ILE A 334 -17.70 -11.47 -9.30
C ILE A 334 -19.04 -11.87 -9.93
N LEU A 335 -19.03 -12.32 -11.18
CA LEU A 335 -20.24 -12.71 -11.90
C LEU A 335 -20.92 -13.93 -11.25
N GLN A 336 -20.15 -14.95 -10.84
CA GLN A 336 -20.73 -16.10 -10.16
C GLN A 336 -21.33 -15.71 -8.81
N LEU A 337 -20.64 -14.91 -8.00
CA LEU A 337 -21.15 -14.44 -6.72
C LEU A 337 -22.44 -13.63 -6.89
N ALA A 338 -22.53 -12.81 -7.93
CA ALA A 338 -23.74 -12.06 -8.25
C ALA A 338 -24.90 -12.95 -8.71
N ILE A 339 -24.64 -14.10 -9.35
CA ILE A 339 -25.67 -15.09 -9.63
C ILE A 339 -26.16 -15.72 -8.32
N GLU A 340 -25.26 -16.29 -7.53
CA GLU A 340 -25.58 -17.05 -6.31
C GLU A 340 -26.33 -16.21 -5.26
N THR A 341 -26.08 -14.90 -5.22
CA THR A 341 -26.67 -13.98 -4.24
C THR A 341 -27.74 -13.07 -4.83
N GLU A 342 -28.13 -13.32 -6.08
CA GLU A 342 -28.98 -12.46 -6.90
C GLU A 342 -28.56 -10.99 -6.86
N ALA A 343 -27.27 -10.69 -6.77
CA ALA A 343 -26.76 -9.34 -6.61
C ALA A 343 -26.84 -8.50 -7.89
N VAL A 344 -26.76 -7.17 -7.71
CA VAL A 344 -26.21 -6.29 -8.75
C VAL A 344 -24.68 -6.28 -8.69
N VAL A 345 -24.04 -6.04 -9.83
CA VAL A 345 -22.58 -5.86 -9.94
C VAL A 345 -22.27 -4.39 -10.13
N VAL A 346 -21.34 -3.86 -9.35
CA VAL A 346 -20.86 -2.48 -9.47
C VAL A 346 -19.48 -2.49 -10.10
N SER A 347 -19.40 -2.13 -11.39
CA SER A 347 -18.15 -2.02 -12.14
C SER A 347 -18.37 -1.14 -13.37
N ASN A 348 -17.30 -0.52 -13.87
CA ASN A 348 -17.25 0.10 -15.19
C ASN A 348 -16.68 -0.85 -16.26
N ASP A 349 -16.24 -2.05 -15.89
CA ASP A 349 -15.96 -3.10 -16.86
C ASP A 349 -17.27 -3.66 -17.42
N GLN A 350 -17.27 -3.99 -18.71
CA GLN A 350 -18.41 -4.58 -19.42
C GLN A 350 -18.33 -6.10 -19.46
N PHE A 351 -17.27 -6.72 -18.92
CA PHE A 351 -17.07 -8.16 -18.85
C PHE A 351 -17.32 -8.87 -20.19
N ARG A 352 -16.89 -8.25 -21.30
CA ARG A 352 -17.24 -8.68 -22.68
C ARG A 352 -16.86 -10.14 -22.96
N ASN A 353 -15.76 -10.61 -22.37
CA ASN A 353 -15.28 -11.98 -22.49
C ASN A 353 -16.25 -13.01 -21.89
N TYR A 354 -17.09 -12.60 -20.94
CA TYR A 354 -18.01 -13.46 -20.18
C TYR A 354 -19.45 -13.39 -20.65
N ARG A 355 -19.81 -12.33 -21.36
CA ARG A 355 -21.19 -12.03 -21.74
C ARG A 355 -21.88 -13.16 -22.51
N ASP A 356 -21.19 -13.75 -23.47
CA ASP A 356 -21.76 -14.78 -24.35
C ASP A 356 -21.40 -16.21 -23.92
N ILE A 357 -20.80 -16.39 -22.73
CA ILE A 357 -20.44 -17.73 -22.21
C ILE A 357 -21.69 -18.51 -21.77
N ASN A 358 -22.63 -17.85 -21.08
CA ASN A 358 -23.90 -18.45 -20.70
C ASN A 358 -24.97 -17.37 -20.43
N GLU A 359 -26.23 -17.78 -20.39
CA GLU A 359 -27.37 -16.86 -20.23
C GLU A 359 -27.40 -16.15 -18.87
N GLN A 360 -26.89 -16.78 -17.80
CA GLN A 360 -26.88 -16.18 -16.47
C GLN A 360 -25.84 -15.05 -16.37
N PHE A 361 -24.65 -15.22 -16.96
CA PHE A 361 -23.66 -14.14 -17.08
C PHE A 361 -24.19 -13.01 -17.96
N ARG A 362 -24.83 -13.35 -19.09
CA ARG A 362 -25.48 -12.37 -19.95
C ARG A 362 -26.50 -11.54 -19.18
N ASP A 363 -27.36 -12.17 -18.38
CA ASP A 363 -28.33 -11.46 -17.53
C ASP A 363 -27.66 -10.53 -16.52
N VAL A 364 -26.61 -10.98 -15.82
CA VAL A 364 -25.87 -10.12 -14.88
C VAL A 364 -25.33 -8.88 -15.61
N ILE A 365 -24.67 -9.09 -16.74
CA ILE A 365 -23.97 -8.05 -17.49
C ILE A 365 -24.95 -7.07 -18.14
N ASP A 366 -26.02 -7.56 -18.74
CA ASP A 366 -26.98 -6.73 -19.48
C ASP A 366 -27.97 -6.00 -18.54
N ASN A 367 -28.40 -6.66 -17.46
CA ASN A 367 -29.53 -6.20 -16.66
C ASN A 367 -29.17 -5.81 -15.21
N ARG A 368 -28.01 -6.21 -14.70
CA ARG A 368 -27.64 -6.04 -13.28
C ARG A 368 -26.28 -5.36 -13.05
N LEU A 369 -25.58 -5.00 -14.12
CA LEU A 369 -24.37 -4.19 -14.05
C LEU A 369 -24.73 -2.72 -13.80
N LEU A 370 -24.10 -2.10 -12.81
CA LEU A 370 -24.27 -0.72 -12.41
C LEU A 370 -22.96 0.05 -12.61
N PRO A 371 -22.86 0.85 -13.69
CA PRO A 371 -21.76 1.78 -13.89
C PRO A 371 -21.75 2.86 -12.82
N TYR A 372 -20.57 3.42 -12.57
CA TYR A 372 -20.39 4.47 -11.57
C TYR A 372 -19.42 5.55 -12.05
N THR A 373 -19.51 6.72 -11.44
CA THR A 373 -18.55 7.81 -11.59
C THR A 373 -17.79 8.00 -10.29
N MET A 374 -16.47 8.13 -10.41
CA MET A 374 -15.63 8.53 -9.30
C MET A 374 -15.07 9.92 -9.59
N ALA A 375 -15.49 10.91 -8.82
CA ALA A 375 -15.09 12.30 -8.99
C ALA A 375 -14.70 12.92 -7.65
N LEU A 376 -13.57 13.63 -7.63
CA LEU A 376 -12.96 14.20 -6.42
C LEU A 376 -12.64 13.12 -5.38
N ASN A 377 -13.58 12.84 -4.48
CA ASN A 377 -13.52 11.78 -3.47
C ASN A 377 -14.95 11.25 -3.21
N THR A 378 -15.76 11.22 -4.26
CA THR A 378 -17.19 10.89 -4.22
C THR A 378 -17.49 9.78 -5.20
N PHE A 379 -18.08 8.70 -4.69
CA PHE A 379 -18.62 7.60 -5.47
C PHE A 379 -20.08 7.92 -5.83
N LEU A 380 -20.41 7.90 -7.11
CA LEU A 380 -21.73 8.28 -7.62
C LEU A 380 -22.24 7.21 -8.58
N ILE A 381 -23.51 6.84 -8.43
CA ILE A 381 -24.29 6.10 -9.43
C ILE A 381 -25.50 6.99 -9.74
N PRO A 382 -25.78 7.29 -11.02
CA PRO A 382 -26.95 8.08 -11.41
C PRO A 382 -28.26 7.34 -11.08
N ASP A 383 -29.36 8.08 -10.94
CA ASP A 383 -30.68 7.47 -10.69
C ASP A 383 -31.20 6.66 -11.88
N ASP A 384 -30.65 6.85 -13.09
CA ASP A 384 -30.95 6.13 -14.33
C ASP A 384 -29.74 5.35 -14.88
N PRO A 385 -29.23 4.33 -14.16
CA PRO A 385 -27.99 3.61 -14.51
C PRO A 385 -28.04 2.90 -15.88
N HIS A 386 -29.23 2.60 -16.39
CA HIS A 386 -29.47 1.98 -17.71
C HIS A 386 -30.08 2.97 -18.72
N GLY A 387 -29.95 4.27 -18.46
CA GLY A 387 -30.51 5.36 -19.28
C GLY A 387 -32.02 5.53 -19.14
N ARG A 388 -32.57 6.54 -19.83
CA ARG A 388 -33.95 7.02 -19.66
C ARG A 388 -35.07 5.98 -19.81
N LYS A 389 -34.81 4.91 -20.57
CA LYS A 389 -35.78 3.83 -20.82
C LYS A 389 -35.49 2.57 -19.99
N GLY A 390 -34.40 2.57 -19.24
CA GLY A 390 -33.99 1.46 -18.40
C GLY A 390 -34.58 1.56 -16.99
N ARG A 391 -34.20 0.61 -16.14
CA ARG A 391 -34.60 0.58 -14.73
C ARG A 391 -33.91 1.72 -13.97
N THR A 392 -34.64 2.31 -13.03
CA THR A 392 -34.07 3.27 -12.07
C THR A 392 -33.13 2.57 -11.09
N LEU A 393 -32.23 3.33 -10.48
CA LEU A 393 -31.31 2.81 -9.46
C LEU A 393 -32.07 2.14 -8.31
N SER A 394 -33.19 2.72 -7.88
CA SER A 394 -34.04 2.14 -6.83
C SER A 394 -34.59 0.77 -7.23
N GLU A 395 -35.06 0.63 -8.48
CA GLU A 395 -35.56 -0.63 -9.01
C GLU A 395 -34.46 -1.68 -9.17
N CYS A 396 -33.25 -1.28 -9.61
CA CYS A 396 -32.11 -2.18 -9.71
C CYS A 396 -31.68 -2.73 -8.34
N LEU A 397 -31.71 -1.89 -7.32
CA LEU A 397 -31.30 -2.22 -5.95
C LEU A 397 -32.36 -2.98 -5.14
N CYS A 398 -33.55 -3.21 -5.69
CA CYS A 398 -34.58 -4.02 -5.07
C CYS A 398 -34.70 -5.40 -5.75
N LEU A 399 -35.03 -6.42 -4.96
CA LEU A 399 -35.53 -7.67 -5.50
C LEU A 399 -36.94 -7.44 -6.10
N PRO A 400 -37.29 -8.16 -7.17
CA PRO A 400 -38.65 -8.11 -7.71
C PRO A 400 -39.62 -8.60 -6.63
N HIS A 401 -40.83 -8.04 -6.61
CA HIS A 401 -41.89 -8.54 -5.74
C HIS A 401 -42.24 -9.96 -6.20
N HIS A 402 -42.09 -10.94 -5.31
CA HIS A 402 -42.71 -12.24 -5.53
C HIS A 402 -44.22 -12.03 -5.41
N THR A 403 -44.91 -11.99 -6.55
CA THR A 403 -46.32 -12.36 -6.58
C THR A 403 -46.35 -13.87 -6.36
N GLU A 404 -46.80 -14.29 -5.19
CA GLU A 404 -47.21 -15.67 -4.99
C GLU A 404 -48.41 -15.90 -5.94
N ASP A 405 -48.16 -16.59 -7.05
CA ASP A 405 -49.21 -17.17 -7.90
C ASP A 405 -49.64 -18.53 -7.33
#